data_AF-A0A3M1NJN2-F1
#
_entry.id   AF-A0A3M1NJN2-F1
#
_cell.length_a   1.000
_cell.length_b   1.000
_cell.length_c   1.000
_cell.angle_alpha   90.00
_cell.angle_beta   90.00
_cell.angle_gamma   90.00
#
_symmetry.space_group_name_H-M   'P 1'
#
loop_
_entity.id
_entity.type
_entity.pdbx_description
1 polymer ?
#
loop_
_entity_poly.entity_id
_entity_poly.type
_entity_poly.pdbx_seq_one_letter_code
_entity_poly.pdbx_strand_id
1 'polypeptide(L)'
;MFQRLQIFFNSWRFPITLLFSLFFFTIFLGILLIIPPANTPFASFAEDFKVWCLRYDPATGKMQWGYVISLISQPFLLGFIVYFVWSQQLKTVFKSHLGKTLPYILGSLFLSTMLIATLGMISDRDSAIQNKGAVLPFPAEKLRTHFFAPQFLLQNQFNNPTSLEDYRGKVILITAIYAECGSTCPRIISQIRETLSQLSEAERNELRILGITLNPEHDSPNVLRALAKAHQLPTPEVQLLTGDPLYVNQILDKFGFSRSRDPETGLITHANLFILIDRSGQIAFRFTLGERQQKWLLSAIRLLIHETLKPQTKA
;
A
#
# COMPACT_ATOMS: atom_id res chain seq x y z
N MET A 1 1.12 44.36 -17.99
CA MET A 1 0.96 42.90 -17.82
C MET A 1 -0.52 42.48 -17.86
N PHE A 2 -1.40 43.07 -17.05
CA PHE A 2 -2.85 42.76 -17.01
C PHE A 2 -3.58 42.84 -18.36
N GLN A 3 -3.31 43.87 -19.17
CA GLN A 3 -3.98 44.07 -20.45
C GLN A 3 -3.68 42.95 -21.47
N ARG A 4 -2.46 42.40 -21.47
CA ARG A 4 -2.09 41.27 -22.34
C ARG A 4 -2.76 39.96 -21.92
N LEU A 5 -2.96 39.74 -20.60
CA LEU A 5 -3.68 38.59 -20.07
C LEU A 5 -5.15 38.63 -20.46
N GLN A 6 -5.81 39.78 -20.32
CA GLN A 6 -7.21 39.94 -20.73
C GLN A 6 -7.42 39.68 -22.22
N ILE A 7 -6.51 40.17 -23.09
CA ILE A 7 -6.57 39.90 -24.53
C ILE A 7 -6.42 38.40 -24.82
N PHE A 8 -5.56 37.69 -24.08
CA PHE A 8 -5.40 36.25 -24.25
C PHE A 8 -6.67 35.47 -23.88
N PHE A 9 -7.23 35.70 -22.68
CA PHE A 9 -8.44 35.01 -22.20
C PHE A 9 -9.69 35.29 -23.06
N ASN A 10 -9.79 36.48 -23.65
CA ASN A 10 -10.91 36.85 -24.52
C ASN A 10 -10.72 36.43 -25.99
N SER A 11 -9.57 35.85 -26.34
CA SER A 11 -9.26 35.43 -27.72
C SER A 11 -9.47 33.94 -27.94
N TRP A 12 -9.54 33.52 -29.20
CA TRP A 12 -9.56 32.10 -29.61
C TRP A 12 -8.33 31.31 -29.14
N ARG A 13 -7.24 31.99 -28.78
CA ARG A 13 -5.99 31.36 -28.35
C ARG A 13 -6.18 30.57 -27.07
N PHE A 14 -6.97 31.10 -26.13
CA PHE A 14 -7.22 30.45 -24.85
C PHE A 14 -7.87 29.05 -24.98
N PRO A 15 -9.04 28.89 -25.62
CA PRO A 15 -9.66 27.56 -25.78
C PRO A 15 -8.80 26.61 -26.63
N ILE A 16 -8.04 27.11 -27.61
CA ILE A 16 -7.11 26.27 -28.38
C ILE A 16 -5.94 25.78 -27.53
N THR A 17 -5.31 26.65 -26.73
CA THR A 17 -4.24 26.24 -25.81
C THR A 17 -4.75 25.20 -24.80
N LEU A 18 -5.98 25.37 -24.31
CA LEU A 18 -6.59 24.44 -23.36
C LEU A 18 -6.89 23.08 -24.01
N LEU A 19 -7.49 23.07 -25.20
CA LEU A 19 -7.72 21.82 -25.96
C LEU A 19 -6.41 21.11 -26.32
N PHE A 20 -5.37 21.87 -26.69
CA PHE A 20 -4.05 21.32 -26.97
C PHE A 20 -3.41 20.72 -25.72
N SER A 21 -3.47 21.41 -24.58
CA SER A 21 -2.99 20.89 -23.30
C SER A 21 -3.71 19.59 -22.91
N LEU A 22 -5.03 19.53 -23.07
CA LEU A 22 -5.82 18.32 -22.80
C LEU A 22 -5.42 17.17 -23.74
N PHE A 23 -5.20 17.46 -25.03
CA PHE A 23 -4.76 16.45 -25.99
C PHE A 23 -3.40 15.86 -25.63
N PHE A 24 -2.40 16.69 -25.30
CA PHE A 24 -1.08 16.21 -24.87
C PHE A 24 -1.14 15.44 -23.56
N PHE A 25 -1.97 15.88 -22.61
CA PHE A 25 -2.19 15.15 -21.37
C PHE A 25 -2.79 13.76 -21.62
N THR A 26 -3.78 13.64 -22.51
CA THR A 26 -4.35 12.34 -22.90
C THR A 26 -3.33 11.44 -23.59
N ILE A 27 -2.48 11.99 -24.48
CA ILE A 27 -1.37 11.23 -25.08
C ILE A 27 -0.41 10.75 -24.00
N PHE A 28 -0.02 11.61 -23.08
CA PHE A 28 0.88 11.26 -21.98
C PHE A 28 0.30 10.12 -21.13
N LEU A 29 -0.97 10.19 -20.76
CA LEU A 29 -1.66 9.11 -20.05
C LEU A 29 -1.70 7.80 -20.87
N GLY A 30 -1.99 7.90 -22.17
CA GLY A 30 -1.97 6.74 -23.08
C GLY A 30 -0.58 6.08 -23.15
N ILE A 31 0.47 6.88 -23.22
CA ILE A 31 1.86 6.42 -23.19
C ILE A 31 2.15 5.69 -21.87
N LEU A 32 1.77 6.26 -20.71
CA LEU A 32 1.97 5.62 -19.41
C LEU A 32 1.26 4.26 -19.29
N LEU A 33 0.10 4.09 -19.93
CA LEU A 33 -0.64 2.84 -19.94
C LEU A 33 0.03 1.74 -20.77
N ILE A 34 0.70 2.11 -21.86
CA ILE A 34 1.26 1.18 -22.84
C ILE A 34 2.72 0.82 -22.51
N ILE A 35 3.45 1.68 -21.79
CA ILE A 35 4.86 1.44 -21.46
C ILE A 35 5.04 0.13 -20.67
N PRO A 36 5.88 -0.80 -21.16
CA PRO A 36 6.22 -2.02 -20.44
C PRO A 36 7.15 -1.72 -19.26
N PRO A 37 7.20 -2.62 -18.25
CA PRO A 37 8.16 -2.51 -17.17
C PRO A 37 9.58 -2.65 -17.71
N ALA A 38 10.46 -1.69 -17.39
CA ALA A 38 11.86 -1.67 -17.81
C ALA A 38 12.71 -0.88 -16.81
N ASN A 39 14.03 -1.09 -16.83
CA ASN A 39 14.97 -0.46 -15.90
C ASN A 39 15.29 1.03 -16.22
N THR A 40 14.39 1.73 -16.92
CA THR A 40 14.55 3.15 -17.21
C THR A 40 13.79 4.00 -16.19
N PRO A 41 14.26 5.21 -15.84
CA PRO A 41 13.56 6.08 -14.90
C PRO A 41 12.09 6.33 -15.30
N PHE A 42 11.83 6.46 -16.59
CA PHE A 42 10.48 6.72 -17.11
C PHE A 42 9.58 5.48 -17.06
N ALA A 43 10.12 4.29 -17.34
CA ALA A 43 9.34 3.04 -17.22
C ALA A 43 9.02 2.70 -15.77
N SER A 44 9.96 2.94 -14.84
CA SER A 44 9.70 2.82 -13.40
C SER A 44 8.59 3.77 -12.94
N PHE A 45 8.63 5.03 -13.40
CA PHE A 45 7.56 5.99 -13.11
C PHE A 45 6.21 5.53 -13.67
N ALA A 46 6.16 5.03 -14.90
CA ALA A 46 4.93 4.54 -15.52
C ALA A 46 4.36 3.33 -14.78
N GLU A 47 5.22 2.43 -14.30
CA GLU A 47 4.83 1.29 -13.48
C GLU A 47 4.26 1.73 -12.13
N ASP A 48 4.96 2.61 -11.42
CA ASP A 48 4.48 3.18 -10.15
C ASP A 48 3.13 3.88 -10.35
N PHE A 49 2.99 4.70 -11.40
CA PHE A 49 1.73 5.35 -11.74
C PHE A 49 0.59 4.34 -11.93
N LYS A 50 0.81 3.27 -12.69
CA LYS A 50 -0.17 2.20 -12.89
C LYS A 50 -0.55 1.51 -11.58
N VAL A 51 0.42 1.24 -10.70
CA VAL A 51 0.19 0.57 -9.41
C VAL A 51 -0.63 1.46 -8.45
N TRP A 52 -0.26 2.74 -8.35
CA TRP A 52 -0.87 3.66 -7.38
C TRP A 52 -2.21 4.21 -7.86
N CYS A 53 -2.32 4.60 -9.13
CA CYS A 53 -3.51 5.28 -9.67
C CYS A 53 -4.53 4.32 -10.31
N LEU A 54 -4.07 3.17 -10.85
CA LEU A 54 -4.92 2.27 -11.66
C LEU A 54 -5.11 0.89 -11.03
N ARG A 55 -4.57 0.68 -9.82
CA ARG A 55 -4.57 -0.61 -9.12
C ARG A 55 -4.04 -1.74 -10.02
N TYR A 56 -3.03 -1.43 -10.83
CA TYR A 56 -2.34 -2.41 -11.65
C TYR A 56 -1.64 -3.43 -10.76
N ASP A 57 -1.85 -4.70 -11.09
CA ASP A 57 -1.13 -5.81 -10.49
C ASP A 57 -0.04 -6.29 -11.47
N PRO A 58 1.24 -5.99 -11.20
CA PRO A 58 2.33 -6.40 -12.09
C PRO A 58 2.51 -7.93 -12.17
N ALA A 59 2.00 -8.69 -11.18
CA ALA A 59 2.09 -10.15 -11.19
C ALA A 59 1.08 -10.82 -12.13
N THR A 60 -0.13 -10.25 -12.25
CA THR A 60 -1.19 -10.80 -13.10
C THR A 60 -1.36 -10.05 -14.42
N GLY A 61 -0.73 -8.88 -14.55
CA GLY A 61 -0.91 -7.97 -15.68
C GLY A 61 -2.30 -7.33 -15.73
N LYS A 62 -3.12 -7.51 -14.69
CA LYS A 62 -4.50 -7.01 -14.66
C LYS A 62 -4.54 -5.59 -14.11
N MET A 63 -5.37 -4.75 -14.74
CA MET A 63 -5.72 -3.41 -14.26
C MET A 63 -7.20 -3.38 -13.89
N GLN A 64 -7.55 -2.56 -12.90
CA GLN A 64 -8.94 -2.29 -12.59
C GLN A 64 -9.48 -1.23 -13.56
N TRP A 65 -10.17 -1.69 -14.60
CA TRP A 65 -10.65 -0.85 -15.71
C TRP A 65 -11.53 0.32 -15.28
N GLY A 66 -12.22 0.24 -14.14
CA GLY A 66 -12.98 1.37 -13.60
C GLY A 66 -12.13 2.63 -13.37
N TYR A 67 -10.90 2.47 -12.84
CA TYR A 67 -9.98 3.59 -12.62
C TYR A 67 -9.41 4.12 -13.93
N VAL A 68 -9.13 3.23 -14.88
CA VAL A 68 -8.65 3.60 -16.23
C VAL A 68 -9.70 4.44 -16.95
N ILE A 69 -10.96 4.00 -16.96
CA ILE A 69 -12.08 4.72 -17.57
C ILE A 69 -12.30 6.07 -16.86
N SER A 70 -12.27 6.09 -15.53
CA SER A 70 -12.40 7.34 -14.77
C SER A 70 -11.29 8.34 -15.11
N LEU A 71 -10.05 7.88 -15.23
CA LEU A 71 -8.90 8.73 -15.53
C LEU A 71 -8.93 9.26 -16.97
N ILE A 72 -9.26 8.39 -17.93
CA ILE A 72 -9.32 8.74 -19.36
C ILE A 72 -10.53 9.62 -19.67
N SER A 73 -11.67 9.42 -19.01
CA SER A 73 -12.91 10.17 -19.32
C SER A 73 -12.85 11.65 -18.94
N GLN A 74 -12.06 12.03 -17.93
CA GLN A 74 -11.92 13.41 -17.45
C GLN A 74 -11.47 14.40 -18.54
N PRO A 75 -10.36 14.19 -19.27
CA PRO A 75 -9.94 15.12 -20.32
C PRO A 75 -10.93 15.21 -21.48
N PHE A 76 -11.67 14.13 -21.81
CA PHE A 76 -12.73 14.19 -22.82
C PHE A 76 -13.92 15.03 -22.34
N LEU A 77 -14.34 14.86 -21.09
CA LEU A 77 -15.41 15.66 -20.50
C LEU A 77 -15.03 17.15 -20.46
N LEU A 78 -13.82 17.48 -20.01
CA LEU A 78 -13.31 18.84 -20.00
C LEU A 78 -13.18 19.41 -21.42
N GLY A 79 -12.70 18.62 -22.38
CA GLY A 79 -12.62 19.00 -23.78
C GLY A 79 -14.00 19.30 -24.37
N PHE A 80 -15.01 18.50 -24.02
CA PHE A 80 -16.41 18.73 -24.41
C PHE A 80 -16.96 20.04 -23.84
N ILE A 81 -16.73 20.31 -22.56
CA ILE A 81 -17.13 21.57 -21.91
C ILE A 81 -16.46 22.76 -22.61
N VAL A 82 -15.15 22.67 -22.86
CA VAL A 82 -14.38 23.75 -23.51
C VAL A 82 -14.89 23.99 -24.94
N TYR A 83 -15.18 22.92 -25.67
CA TYR A 83 -15.75 23.03 -27.00
C TYR A 83 -17.11 23.75 -26.98
N PHE A 84 -17.98 23.42 -26.03
CA PHE A 84 -19.33 23.98 -25.96
C PHE A 84 -19.30 25.46 -25.51
N VAL A 85 -18.57 25.76 -24.43
CA VAL A 85 -18.47 27.10 -23.85
C VAL A 85 -17.83 28.10 -24.82
N TRP A 86 -16.78 27.70 -25.55
CA TRP A 86 -16.09 28.56 -26.52
C TRP A 86 -16.42 28.23 -27.98
N SER A 87 -17.60 27.64 -28.22
CA SER A 87 -18.02 27.17 -29.55
C SER A 87 -17.99 28.27 -30.62
N GLN A 88 -18.32 29.51 -30.25
CA GLN A 88 -18.30 30.66 -31.17
C GLN A 88 -16.88 31.05 -31.58
N GLN A 89 -15.96 31.12 -30.61
CA GLN A 89 -14.56 31.45 -30.84
C GLN A 89 -13.87 30.33 -31.64
N LEU A 90 -14.17 29.06 -31.35
CA LEU A 90 -13.59 27.92 -32.07
C LEU A 90 -14.08 27.84 -33.53
N LYS A 91 -15.36 28.11 -33.80
CA LYS A 91 -15.92 28.13 -35.17
C LYS A 91 -15.18 29.09 -36.10
N THR A 92 -14.66 30.22 -35.60
CA THR A 92 -13.87 31.16 -36.42
C THR A 92 -12.52 30.59 -36.86
N VAL A 93 -11.89 29.75 -36.04
CA VAL A 93 -10.62 29.11 -36.39
C VAL A 93 -10.83 27.93 -37.33
N PHE A 94 -11.88 27.13 -37.12
CA PHE A 94 -12.23 26.02 -38.02
C PHE A 94 -12.64 26.47 -39.43
N LYS A 95 -13.10 27.72 -39.61
CA LYS A 95 -13.35 28.33 -40.92
C LYS A 95 -12.10 28.91 -41.62
N SER A 96 -10.98 29.06 -40.90
CA SER A 96 -9.72 29.60 -41.44
C SER A 96 -8.87 28.52 -42.13
N HIS A 97 -7.90 28.91 -42.98
CA HIS A 97 -7.02 27.99 -43.73
C HIS A 97 -6.25 27.01 -42.81
N LEU A 98 -6.04 27.38 -41.54
CA LEU A 98 -5.40 26.55 -40.51
C LEU A 98 -6.28 25.36 -40.06
N GLY A 99 -7.61 25.51 -40.10
CA GLY A 99 -8.56 24.44 -39.74
C GLY A 99 -8.64 23.32 -40.76
N LYS A 100 -8.25 23.59 -42.02
CA LYS A 100 -8.24 22.59 -43.11
C LYS A 100 -7.01 21.68 -43.09
N THR A 101 -5.87 22.15 -42.57
CA THR A 101 -4.60 21.39 -42.55
C THR A 101 -4.36 20.63 -41.24
N LEU A 102 -5.01 21.05 -40.14
CA LEU A 102 -4.89 20.43 -38.82
C LEU A 102 -5.26 18.92 -38.74
N PRO A 103 -6.33 18.41 -39.40
CA PRO A 103 -6.66 16.98 -39.32
C PRO A 103 -5.67 16.08 -40.05
N TYR A 104 -5.00 16.56 -41.10
CA TYR A 104 -4.00 15.78 -41.85
C TYR A 104 -2.69 15.61 -41.07
N ILE A 105 -2.26 16.67 -40.35
CA ILE A 105 -1.05 16.63 -39.51
C ILE A 105 -1.26 15.69 -38.33
N LEU A 106 -2.42 15.78 -37.66
CA LEU A 106 -2.78 14.88 -36.56
C LEU A 106 -2.96 13.43 -37.03
N GLY A 107 -3.55 13.21 -38.21
CA GLY A 107 -3.68 11.88 -38.82
C GLY A 107 -2.33 11.23 -39.14
N SER A 108 -1.36 11.99 -39.66
CA SER A 108 -0.01 11.47 -39.95
C SER A 108 0.77 11.09 -38.69
N LEU A 109 0.64 11.86 -37.61
CA LEU A 109 1.26 11.54 -36.32
C LEU A 109 0.64 10.29 -35.68
N PHE A 110 -0.68 10.11 -35.83
CA PHE A 110 -1.37 8.94 -35.31
C PHE A 110 -0.91 7.65 -36.00
N LEU A 111 -0.83 7.65 -37.34
CA LEU A 111 -0.34 6.49 -38.10
C LEU A 111 1.11 6.11 -37.73
N SER A 112 1.99 7.10 -37.55
CA SER A 112 3.38 6.82 -37.16
C SER A 112 3.49 6.22 -35.76
N THR A 113 2.68 6.70 -34.80
CA THR A 113 2.66 6.12 -33.44
C THR A 113 2.07 4.71 -33.40
N MET A 114 1.07 4.43 -34.25
CA MET A 114 0.44 3.11 -34.36
C MET A 114 1.42 2.08 -34.93
N LEU A 115 2.23 2.47 -35.92
CA LEU A 115 3.25 1.61 -36.51
C LEU A 115 4.39 1.26 -35.52
N ILE A 116 4.86 2.25 -34.75
CA ILE A 116 5.88 2.03 -33.70
C ILE A 116 5.33 1.11 -32.60
N ALA A 117 4.06 1.27 -32.20
CA ALA A 117 3.42 0.40 -31.22
C ALA A 117 3.28 -1.04 -31.71
N THR A 118 2.97 -1.24 -33.01
CA THR A 118 2.89 -2.59 -33.59
C THR A 118 4.25 -3.28 -33.70
N LEU A 119 5.33 -2.55 -33.98
CA LEU A 119 6.69 -3.09 -34.01
C LEU A 119 7.21 -3.46 -32.61
N GLY A 120 6.85 -2.68 -31.58
CA GLY A 120 7.18 -3.00 -30.18
C GLY A 120 6.50 -4.27 -29.67
N MET A 121 5.30 -4.60 -30.15
CA MET A 121 4.55 -5.81 -29.76
C MET A 121 5.16 -7.12 -30.28
N ILE A 122 5.98 -7.07 -31.35
CA ILE A 122 6.59 -8.26 -31.95
C ILE A 122 7.93 -8.60 -31.28
N SER A 123 8.60 -7.62 -30.65
CA SER A 123 9.92 -7.81 -30.03
C SER A 123 9.90 -8.34 -28.59
N ASP A 124 8.75 -8.31 -27.88
CA ASP A 124 8.73 -8.50 -26.42
C ASP A 124 7.89 -9.71 -25.95
N ARG A 125 7.49 -10.58 -26.89
CA ARG A 125 6.67 -11.77 -26.58
C ARG A 125 7.42 -12.82 -25.75
N ASP A 126 8.75 -12.79 -25.74
CA ASP A 126 9.58 -13.73 -24.98
C ASP A 126 9.79 -13.31 -23.51
N SER A 127 9.63 -12.02 -23.18
CA SER A 127 9.89 -11.48 -21.83
C SER A 127 8.73 -11.69 -20.85
N ALA A 128 7.50 -11.85 -21.35
CA ALA A 128 6.28 -11.84 -20.52
C ALA A 128 5.89 -13.20 -19.91
N ILE A 129 6.59 -14.30 -20.25
CA ILE A 129 6.24 -15.64 -19.76
C ILE A 129 7.03 -16.05 -18.49
N GLN A 130 8.11 -15.35 -18.14
CA GLN A 130 8.97 -15.78 -17.01
C GLN A 130 8.53 -15.32 -15.61
N ASN A 131 7.58 -14.38 -15.44
CA ASN A 131 7.26 -13.80 -14.13
C ASN A 131 5.90 -14.19 -13.54
N LYS A 132 5.48 -15.45 -13.70
CA LYS A 132 4.27 -16.00 -13.03
C LYS A 132 4.47 -16.37 -11.54
N GLY A 133 5.49 -15.81 -10.88
CA GLY A 133 5.79 -16.06 -9.47
C GLY A 133 6.58 -14.95 -8.77
N ALA A 134 6.70 -13.76 -9.37
CA ALA A 134 7.46 -12.68 -8.77
C ALA A 134 6.74 -12.12 -7.52
N VAL A 135 7.36 -12.34 -6.36
CA VAL A 135 7.06 -11.69 -5.09
C VAL A 135 7.02 -10.18 -5.34
N LEU A 136 5.95 -9.49 -4.90
CA LEU A 136 5.89 -8.02 -4.93
C LEU A 136 7.22 -7.48 -4.39
N PRO A 137 7.92 -6.55 -5.08
CA PRO A 137 9.16 -6.02 -4.56
C PRO A 137 8.86 -5.37 -3.21
N PHE A 138 9.32 -6.01 -2.13
CA PHE A 138 9.18 -5.49 -0.78
C PHE A 138 10.27 -4.43 -0.60
N PRO A 139 9.94 -3.13 -0.50
CA PRO A 139 10.94 -2.07 -0.43
C PRO A 139 11.48 -1.96 1.00
N ALA A 140 12.10 -3.04 1.50
CA ALA A 140 12.52 -3.22 2.88
C ALA A 140 13.37 -2.05 3.38
N GLU A 141 14.38 -1.65 2.61
CA GLU A 141 15.29 -0.57 2.98
C GLU A 141 14.58 0.78 3.18
N LYS A 142 13.59 1.09 2.32
CA LYS A 142 12.82 2.34 2.41
C LYS A 142 11.83 2.34 3.58
N LEU A 143 11.35 1.16 3.99
CA LEU A 143 10.37 1.01 5.06
C LEU A 143 11.01 0.77 6.43
N ARG A 144 12.32 0.46 6.49
CA ARG A 144 12.98 0.07 7.72
C ARG A 144 13.12 1.24 8.69
N THR A 145 12.74 1.00 9.93
CA THR A 145 12.98 1.91 11.06
C THR A 145 14.04 1.34 12.01
N HIS A 146 14.60 2.20 12.88
CA HIS A 146 15.67 1.86 13.82
C HIS A 146 15.34 2.36 15.24
N PHE A 147 14.07 2.31 15.63
CA PHE A 147 13.63 2.72 16.96
C PHE A 147 13.65 1.53 17.90
N PHE A 148 14.24 1.67 19.09
CA PHE A 148 14.17 0.63 20.11
C PHE A 148 12.71 0.40 20.53
N ALA A 149 12.34 -0.89 20.63
CA ALA A 149 11.02 -1.26 21.10
C ALA A 149 10.87 -0.91 22.60
N PRO A 150 9.74 -0.30 22.99
CA PRO A 150 9.40 -0.11 24.40
C PRO A 150 9.46 -1.43 25.18
N GLN A 151 10.16 -1.41 26.31
CA GLN A 151 10.17 -2.55 27.24
C GLN A 151 8.86 -2.62 28.02
N PHE A 152 8.42 -3.84 28.31
CA PHE A 152 7.23 -4.11 29.12
C PHE A 152 7.40 -5.39 29.93
N LEU A 153 6.62 -5.49 31.01
CA LEU A 153 6.39 -6.71 31.76
C LEU A 153 4.88 -6.90 31.92
N LEU A 154 4.32 -7.80 31.12
CA LEU A 154 2.88 -8.12 31.12
C LEU A 154 2.68 -9.57 31.60
N GLN A 155 1.43 -10.03 31.59
CA GLN A 155 1.07 -11.41 31.89
C GLN A 155 0.43 -12.04 30.67
N ASN A 156 0.79 -13.28 30.35
CA ASN A 156 0.16 -14.00 29.25
C ASN A 156 -1.13 -14.71 29.68
N GLN A 157 -1.80 -15.36 28.72
CA GLN A 157 -3.02 -16.13 28.94
C GLN A 157 -2.85 -17.33 29.91
N PHE A 158 -1.61 -17.66 30.29
CA PHE A 158 -1.28 -18.69 31.28
C PHE A 158 -0.99 -18.11 32.66
N ASN A 159 -1.16 -16.79 32.86
CA ASN A 159 -0.84 -16.07 34.08
C ASN A 159 0.67 -16.05 34.41
N ASN A 160 1.51 -16.31 33.40
CA ASN A 160 2.96 -16.23 33.52
C ASN A 160 3.41 -14.81 33.16
N PRO A 161 4.39 -14.23 33.87
CA PRO A 161 5.02 -12.98 33.46
C PRO A 161 5.66 -13.17 32.08
N THR A 162 5.55 -12.14 31.24
CA THR A 162 6.11 -12.13 29.89
C THR A 162 6.68 -10.75 29.61
N SER A 163 7.97 -10.71 29.34
CA SER A 163 8.71 -9.53 28.96
C SER A 163 9.13 -9.58 27.50
N LEU A 164 9.44 -8.43 26.92
CA LEU A 164 10.06 -8.40 25.59
C LEU A 164 11.46 -9.05 25.61
N GLU A 165 12.15 -9.01 26.75
CA GLU A 165 13.50 -9.54 26.90
C GLU A 165 13.56 -11.08 26.86
N ASP A 166 12.45 -11.75 27.21
CA ASP A 166 12.30 -13.21 27.16
C ASP A 166 12.50 -13.76 25.73
N TYR A 167 12.40 -12.88 24.72
CA TYR A 167 12.50 -13.20 23.31
C TYR A 167 13.69 -12.53 22.62
N ARG A 168 14.72 -12.09 23.36
CA ARG A 168 15.96 -11.58 22.77
C ARG A 168 16.54 -12.55 21.75
N GLY A 169 16.99 -12.03 20.61
CA GLY A 169 17.52 -12.82 19.51
C GLY A 169 16.46 -13.45 18.60
N LYS A 170 15.16 -13.28 18.88
CA LYS A 170 14.05 -13.71 18.02
C LYS A 170 13.40 -12.52 17.33
N VAL A 171 12.70 -12.80 16.23
CA VAL A 171 11.82 -11.82 15.59
C VAL A 171 10.51 -11.81 16.36
N ILE A 172 10.00 -10.62 16.68
CA ILE A 172 8.77 -10.46 17.47
C ILE A 172 7.75 -9.67 16.64
N LEU A 173 6.56 -10.24 16.48
CA LEU A 173 5.42 -9.56 15.89
C LEU A 173 4.46 -9.12 17.01
N ILE A 174 4.35 -7.83 17.25
CA ILE A 174 3.38 -7.27 18.18
C ILE A 174 2.13 -6.82 17.42
N THR A 175 0.97 -7.18 17.94
CA THR A 175 -0.33 -6.66 17.48
C THR A 175 -1.25 -6.41 18.67
N ALA A 176 -2.39 -5.78 18.43
CA ALA A 176 -3.39 -5.54 19.45
C ALA A 176 -4.72 -6.19 19.06
N ILE A 177 -5.34 -6.90 20.00
CA ILE A 177 -6.62 -7.61 19.83
C ILE A 177 -7.43 -7.51 21.12
N TYR A 178 -8.70 -7.87 21.14
CA TYR A 178 -9.48 -8.03 22.38
C TYR A 178 -10.64 -9.00 22.16
N ALA A 179 -11.19 -9.58 23.23
CA ALA A 179 -12.11 -10.71 23.11
C ALA A 179 -13.49 -10.35 22.51
N GLU A 180 -14.02 -9.17 22.84
CA GLU A 180 -15.37 -8.72 22.41
C GLU A 180 -15.42 -8.19 20.96
N CYS A 181 -14.28 -8.20 20.26
CA CYS A 181 -14.13 -7.65 18.93
C CYS A 181 -14.75 -8.56 17.84
N GLY A 182 -15.98 -8.26 17.41
CA GLY A 182 -16.71 -9.10 16.46
C GLY A 182 -16.32 -9.00 14.97
N SER A 183 -15.56 -7.98 14.56
CA SER A 183 -15.35 -7.68 13.12
C SER A 183 -13.89 -7.84 12.67
N THR A 184 -12.99 -7.04 13.22
CA THR A 184 -11.64 -6.88 12.64
C THR A 184 -10.62 -7.85 13.23
N CYS A 185 -10.75 -8.18 14.52
CA CYS A 185 -9.84 -9.09 15.21
C CYS A 185 -9.84 -10.52 14.61
N PRO A 186 -10.99 -11.09 14.17
CA PRO A 186 -10.98 -12.35 13.42
C PRO A 186 -10.12 -12.31 12.15
N ARG A 187 -10.06 -11.16 11.47
CA ARG A 187 -9.20 -10.99 10.27
C ARG A 187 -7.72 -10.93 10.64
N ILE A 188 -7.36 -10.24 11.73
CA ILE A 188 -5.98 -10.20 12.25
C ILE A 188 -5.52 -11.61 12.64
N ILE A 189 -6.36 -12.34 13.35
CA ILE A 189 -6.11 -13.72 13.77
C ILE A 189 -5.94 -14.63 12.54
N SER A 190 -6.80 -14.49 11.54
CA SER A 190 -6.68 -15.24 10.27
C SER A 190 -5.35 -14.92 9.57
N GLN A 191 -4.97 -13.64 9.52
CA GLN A 191 -3.69 -13.21 8.95
C GLN A 191 -2.49 -13.84 9.68
N ILE A 192 -2.53 -13.89 11.02
CA ILE A 192 -1.49 -14.52 11.83
C ILE A 192 -1.38 -16.01 11.50
N ARG A 193 -2.51 -16.72 11.46
CA ARG A 193 -2.54 -18.15 11.15
C ARG A 193 -2.02 -18.44 9.74
N GLU A 194 -2.44 -17.65 8.77
CA GLU A 194 -1.97 -17.80 7.38
C GLU A 194 -0.47 -17.54 7.28
N THR A 195 0.03 -16.50 7.94
CA THR A 195 1.46 -16.20 8.01
C THR A 195 2.24 -17.37 8.60
N LEU A 196 1.80 -17.91 9.74
CA LEU A 196 2.44 -19.06 10.38
C LEU A 196 2.38 -20.32 9.51
N SER A 197 1.29 -20.54 8.76
CA SER A 197 1.15 -21.71 7.88
C SER A 197 2.12 -21.70 6.69
N GLN A 198 2.60 -20.52 6.30
CA GLN A 198 3.56 -20.35 5.21
C GLN A 198 5.02 -20.40 5.68
N LEU A 199 5.27 -20.46 6.99
CA LEU A 199 6.61 -20.56 7.56
C LEU A 199 6.97 -22.03 7.83
N SER A 200 8.21 -22.39 7.52
CA SER A 200 8.82 -23.64 7.94
C SER A 200 8.88 -23.74 9.47
N GLU A 201 9.05 -24.95 9.99
CA GLU A 201 9.22 -25.16 11.43
C GLU A 201 10.42 -24.40 12.01
N ALA A 202 11.53 -24.34 11.27
CA ALA A 202 12.70 -23.55 11.65
C ALA A 202 12.38 -22.05 11.71
N GLU A 203 11.69 -21.49 10.71
CA GLU A 203 11.28 -20.08 10.74
C GLU A 203 10.28 -19.79 11.88
N ARG A 204 9.31 -20.69 12.14
CA ARG A 204 8.36 -20.55 13.26
C ARG A 204 9.06 -20.53 14.61
N ASN A 205 10.12 -21.32 14.78
CA ASN A 205 10.91 -21.33 16.01
C ASN A 205 11.62 -19.99 16.29
N GLU A 206 11.92 -19.22 15.25
CA GLU A 206 12.56 -17.90 15.30
C GLU A 206 11.58 -16.72 15.43
N LEU A 207 10.28 -16.98 15.31
CA LEU A 207 9.22 -15.97 15.39
C LEU A 207 8.41 -16.11 16.69
N ARG A 208 8.10 -14.98 17.34
CA ARG A 208 7.13 -14.91 18.44
C ARG A 208 6.09 -13.85 18.13
N ILE A 209 4.83 -14.15 18.41
CA ILE A 209 3.71 -13.26 18.15
C ILE A 209 3.06 -12.90 19.48
N LEU A 210 3.01 -11.61 19.80
CA LEU A 210 2.48 -11.08 21.05
C LEU A 210 1.26 -10.22 20.75
N GLY A 211 0.08 -10.70 21.12
CA GLY A 211 -1.17 -9.95 21.02
C GLY A 211 -1.49 -9.24 22.34
N ILE A 212 -1.35 -7.93 22.41
CA ILE A 212 -1.66 -7.15 23.61
C ILE A 212 -3.16 -6.81 23.63
N THR A 213 -3.85 -7.05 24.74
CA THR A 213 -5.28 -6.73 24.82
C THR A 213 -5.55 -5.23 24.72
N LEU A 214 -6.58 -4.84 23.97
CA LEU A 214 -7.10 -3.47 23.96
C LEU A 214 -8.08 -3.19 25.09
N ASN A 215 -8.61 -4.22 25.76
CA ASN A 215 -9.65 -4.15 26.79
C ASN A 215 -9.20 -4.84 28.09
N PRO A 216 -8.09 -4.41 28.73
CA PRO A 216 -7.53 -5.08 29.90
C PRO A 216 -8.48 -5.11 31.12
N GLU A 217 -9.50 -4.26 31.15
CA GLU A 217 -10.54 -4.27 32.20
C GLU A 217 -11.42 -5.53 32.16
N HIS A 218 -11.58 -6.14 30.98
CA HIS A 218 -12.43 -7.33 30.76
C HIS A 218 -11.63 -8.57 30.34
N ASP A 219 -10.54 -8.37 29.59
CA ASP A 219 -9.71 -9.44 29.04
C ASP A 219 -8.71 -9.97 30.09
N SER A 220 -9.24 -10.71 31.06
CA SER A 220 -8.44 -11.49 32.01
C SER A 220 -7.65 -12.61 31.29
N PRO A 221 -6.58 -13.16 31.92
CA PRO A 221 -5.83 -14.28 31.34
C PRO A 221 -6.72 -15.47 30.93
N ASN A 222 -7.78 -15.76 31.68
CA ASN A 222 -8.73 -16.82 31.37
C ASN A 222 -9.55 -16.53 30.11
N VAL A 223 -9.99 -15.28 29.93
CA VAL A 223 -10.72 -14.83 28.74
C VAL A 223 -9.81 -14.92 27.51
N LEU A 224 -8.57 -14.43 27.62
CA LEU A 224 -7.59 -14.54 26.54
C LEU A 224 -7.24 -16.00 26.20
N ARG A 225 -7.20 -16.89 27.19
CA ARG A 225 -7.01 -18.33 26.94
C ARG A 225 -8.17 -18.92 26.16
N ALA A 226 -9.40 -18.55 26.50
CA ALA A 226 -10.59 -18.98 25.76
C ALA A 226 -10.58 -18.43 24.33
N LEU A 227 -10.19 -17.17 24.13
CA LEU A 227 -10.03 -16.55 22.82
C LEU A 227 -9.01 -17.30 21.97
N ALA A 228 -7.81 -17.56 22.52
CA ALA A 228 -6.76 -18.30 21.82
C ALA A 228 -7.21 -19.72 21.42
N LYS A 229 -7.93 -20.41 22.30
CA LYS A 229 -8.50 -21.74 22.02
C LYS A 229 -9.57 -21.69 20.93
N ALA A 230 -10.52 -20.75 21.02
CA ALA A 230 -11.60 -20.58 20.05
C ALA A 230 -11.07 -20.32 18.63
N HIS A 231 -9.97 -19.57 18.53
CA HIS A 231 -9.36 -19.20 17.26
C HIS A 231 -8.23 -20.13 16.80
N GLN A 232 -7.91 -21.19 17.56
CA GLN A 232 -6.84 -22.16 17.25
C GLN A 232 -5.48 -21.47 17.07
N LEU A 233 -5.16 -20.51 17.94
CA LEU A 233 -3.85 -19.87 17.95
C LEU A 233 -2.80 -20.86 18.48
N PRO A 234 -1.72 -21.13 17.73
CA PRO A 234 -0.71 -22.09 18.14
C PRO A 234 0.13 -21.54 19.29
N THR A 235 0.43 -22.43 20.24
CA THR A 235 1.33 -22.19 21.36
C THR A 235 2.53 -23.13 21.24
N PRO A 236 3.78 -22.65 21.49
CA PRO A 236 4.14 -21.42 22.18
C PRO A 236 4.35 -20.18 21.29
N GLU A 237 4.07 -20.25 19.98
CA GLU A 237 4.37 -19.18 19.02
C GLU A 237 3.56 -17.91 19.26
N VAL A 238 2.29 -18.05 19.66
CA VAL A 238 1.38 -16.93 19.93
C VAL A 238 1.07 -16.83 21.43
N GLN A 239 1.35 -15.66 22.02
CA GLN A 239 0.95 -15.32 23.38
C GLN A 239 0.04 -14.09 23.37
N LEU A 240 -1.02 -14.15 24.16
CA LEU A 240 -1.94 -13.05 24.36
C LEU A 240 -1.68 -12.44 25.73
N LEU A 241 -1.46 -11.14 25.76
CA LEU A 241 -0.94 -10.41 26.92
C LEU A 241 -1.99 -9.47 27.49
N THR A 242 -2.05 -9.43 28.82
CA THR A 242 -2.87 -8.54 29.64
C THR A 242 -2.12 -8.17 30.92
N GLY A 243 -2.74 -7.42 31.81
CA GLY A 243 -2.14 -6.99 33.07
C GLY A 243 -2.96 -5.88 33.72
N ASP A 244 -2.29 -5.07 34.53
CA ASP A 244 -2.90 -3.85 35.09
C ASP A 244 -3.41 -2.95 33.95
N PRO A 245 -4.68 -2.52 33.96
CA PRO A 245 -5.26 -1.73 32.88
C PRO A 245 -4.49 -0.45 32.56
N LEU A 246 -4.07 0.31 33.58
CA LEU A 246 -3.31 1.55 33.38
C LEU A 246 -1.97 1.26 32.70
N TYR A 247 -1.27 0.21 33.15
CA TYR A 247 0.00 -0.17 32.58
C TYR A 247 -0.12 -0.70 31.15
N VAL A 248 -1.08 -1.60 30.87
CA VAL A 248 -1.35 -2.09 29.51
C VAL A 248 -1.64 -0.92 28.57
N ASN A 249 -2.43 0.04 29.05
CA ASN A 249 -2.78 1.23 28.28
C ASN A 249 -1.54 2.07 27.94
N GLN A 250 -0.65 2.32 28.91
CA GLN A 250 0.62 3.01 28.68
C GLN A 250 1.54 2.28 27.69
N ILE A 251 1.57 0.95 27.72
CA ILE A 251 2.37 0.16 26.78
C ILE A 251 1.81 0.30 25.36
N LEU A 252 0.49 0.17 25.18
CA LEU A 252 -0.16 0.39 23.89
C LEU A 252 0.15 1.78 23.32
N ASP A 253 0.12 2.82 24.16
CA ASP A 253 0.44 4.19 23.76
C ASP A 253 1.90 4.33 23.32
N LYS A 254 2.85 3.73 24.06
CA LYS A 254 4.28 3.71 23.68
C LYS A 254 4.54 3.01 22.35
N PHE A 255 3.77 1.96 22.04
CA PHE A 255 3.84 1.30 20.74
C PHE A 255 3.07 2.05 19.63
N GLY A 256 2.25 3.05 19.98
CA GLY A 256 1.48 3.86 19.05
C GLY A 256 0.19 3.19 18.57
N PHE A 257 -0.41 2.32 19.38
CA PHE A 257 -1.73 1.73 19.09
C PHE A 257 -2.83 2.72 19.43
N SER A 258 -3.18 3.58 18.47
CA SER A 258 -4.31 4.49 18.60
C SER A 258 -5.63 3.73 18.70
N ARG A 259 -6.45 4.11 19.67
CA ARG A 259 -7.75 3.49 19.95
C ARG A 259 -8.73 4.48 20.56
N SER A 260 -10.00 4.27 20.28
CA SER A 260 -11.12 5.04 20.83
C SER A 260 -12.21 4.07 21.28
N ARG A 261 -12.73 4.29 22.49
CA ARG A 261 -13.86 3.53 23.00
C ARG A 261 -15.15 4.26 22.68
N ASP A 262 -16.10 3.55 22.10
CA ASP A 262 -17.46 4.02 21.91
C ASP A 262 -18.17 4.06 23.28
N PRO A 263 -18.67 5.23 23.73
CA PRO A 263 -19.33 5.36 25.03
C PRO A 263 -20.70 4.66 25.11
N GLU A 264 -21.37 4.41 23.98
CA GLU A 264 -22.68 3.75 23.93
C GLU A 264 -22.55 2.23 23.84
N THR A 265 -21.65 1.75 22.98
CA THR A 265 -21.51 0.30 22.71
C THR A 265 -20.38 -0.36 23.51
N GLY A 266 -19.48 0.43 24.10
CA GLY A 266 -18.27 -0.06 24.78
C GLY A 266 -17.18 -0.59 23.83
N LEU A 267 -17.46 -0.65 22.52
CA LEU A 267 -16.57 -1.20 21.50
C LEU A 267 -15.34 -0.31 21.29
N ILE A 268 -14.20 -0.95 21.02
CA ILE A 268 -12.94 -0.26 20.82
C ILE A 268 -12.60 -0.24 19.33
N THR A 269 -12.66 0.94 18.73
CA THR A 269 -12.15 1.21 17.37
C THR A 269 -10.65 1.46 17.47
N HIS A 270 -9.85 0.77 16.67
CA HIS A 270 -8.39 0.84 16.76
C HIS A 270 -7.72 0.73 15.39
N ALA A 271 -6.47 1.19 15.30
CA ALA A 271 -5.62 0.95 14.16
C ALA A 271 -5.13 -0.50 14.14
N ASN A 272 -5.42 -1.25 13.07
CA ASN A 272 -4.92 -2.61 12.90
C ASN A 272 -3.44 -2.56 12.53
N LEU A 273 -2.56 -2.73 13.52
CA LEU A 273 -1.13 -2.59 13.34
C LEU A 273 -0.40 -3.91 13.67
N PHE A 274 0.52 -4.24 12.80
CA PHE A 274 1.52 -5.31 12.94
C PHE A 274 2.88 -4.64 13.07
N ILE A 275 3.49 -4.74 14.25
CA ILE A 275 4.81 -4.17 14.52
C ILE A 275 5.82 -5.32 14.52
N LEU A 276 6.77 -5.31 13.59
CA LEU A 276 7.88 -6.26 13.57
C LEU A 276 9.07 -5.67 14.30
N ILE A 277 9.56 -6.40 15.29
CA ILE A 277 10.77 -6.13 16.04
C ILE A 277 11.82 -7.15 15.59
N ASP A 278 12.99 -6.65 15.22
CA ASP A 278 14.12 -7.48 14.82
C ASP A 278 14.81 -8.14 16.03
N ARG A 279 15.75 -9.03 15.73
CA ARG A 279 16.51 -9.78 16.74
C ARG A 279 17.33 -8.90 17.70
N SER A 280 17.57 -7.64 17.34
CA SER A 280 18.30 -6.66 18.16
C SER A 280 17.38 -5.87 19.10
N GLY A 281 16.06 -6.06 19.01
CA GLY A 281 15.06 -5.36 19.81
C GLY A 281 14.64 -4.01 19.21
N GLN A 282 14.91 -3.76 17.93
CA GLN A 282 14.45 -2.56 17.23
C GLN A 282 13.18 -2.84 16.44
N ILE A 283 12.25 -1.89 16.46
CA ILE A 283 11.10 -1.87 15.56
C ILE A 283 11.64 -1.67 14.15
N ALA A 284 11.58 -2.72 13.34
CA ALA A 284 12.05 -2.72 11.96
C ALA A 284 10.95 -2.30 10.99
N PHE A 285 9.72 -2.79 11.18
CA PHE A 285 8.60 -2.51 10.27
C PHE A 285 7.27 -2.33 11.00
N ARG A 286 6.38 -1.57 10.35
CA ARG A 286 5.00 -1.33 10.78
C ARG A 286 4.07 -1.56 9.59
N PHE A 287 3.12 -2.47 9.71
CA PHE A 287 2.16 -2.79 8.65
C PHE A 287 0.72 -2.69 9.14
N THR A 288 -0.18 -2.30 8.25
CA THR A 288 -1.63 -2.33 8.51
C THR A 288 -2.27 -3.58 7.94
N LEU A 289 -3.49 -3.89 8.35
CA LEU A 289 -4.28 -4.97 7.75
C LEU A 289 -4.66 -4.61 6.29
N GLY A 290 -4.18 -5.38 5.32
CA GLY A 290 -4.46 -5.22 3.89
C GLY A 290 -3.73 -6.27 3.03
N GLU A 291 -4.26 -6.61 1.86
CA GLU A 291 -3.73 -7.70 1.01
C GLU A 291 -2.25 -7.50 0.60
N ARG A 292 -1.86 -6.26 0.28
CA ARG A 292 -0.48 -5.93 -0.08
C ARG A 292 0.45 -6.10 1.13
N GLN A 293 0.03 -5.54 2.25
CA GLN A 293 0.77 -5.57 3.51
C GLN A 293 0.92 -6.99 4.06
N GLN A 294 -0.07 -7.86 3.83
CA GLN A 294 0.01 -9.28 4.14
C GLN A 294 1.18 -9.97 3.43
N LYS A 295 1.34 -9.74 2.12
CA LYS A 295 2.47 -10.30 1.38
C LYS A 295 3.81 -9.74 1.88
N TRP A 296 3.86 -8.43 2.14
CA TRP A 296 5.06 -7.80 2.69
C TRP A 296 5.39 -8.22 4.12
N LEU A 297 4.38 -8.52 4.95
CA LEU A 297 4.58 -9.01 6.32
C LEU A 297 5.38 -10.32 6.32
N LEU A 298 4.99 -11.28 5.47
CA LEU A 298 5.71 -12.54 5.35
C LEU A 298 7.14 -12.33 4.85
N SER A 299 7.32 -11.52 3.79
CA SER A 299 8.66 -11.19 3.27
C SER A 299 9.54 -10.49 4.32
N ALA A 300 8.96 -9.59 5.12
CA ALA A 300 9.65 -8.88 6.18
C ALA A 300 10.06 -9.82 7.32
N ILE A 301 9.18 -10.73 7.74
CA ILE A 301 9.50 -11.75 8.75
C ILE A 301 10.69 -12.59 8.29
N ARG A 302 10.65 -13.11 7.06
CA ARG A 302 11.77 -13.91 6.50
C ARG A 302 13.05 -13.12 6.44
N LEU A 303 12.99 -11.87 6.00
CA LEU A 303 14.15 -10.97 5.96
C LEU A 303 14.78 -10.85 7.36
N LEU A 304 13.98 -10.60 8.40
CA LEU A 304 14.48 -10.44 9.77
C LEU A 304 14.99 -11.76 10.39
N ILE A 305 14.39 -12.91 10.03
CA ILE A 305 14.86 -14.23 10.49
C ILE A 305 16.21 -14.59 9.86
N HIS A 306 16.45 -14.22 8.60
CA HIS A 306 17.70 -14.53 7.91
C HIS A 306 18.75 -13.42 8.00
N GLU A 307 18.41 -12.27 8.58
CA GLU A 307 19.34 -11.20 8.83
C GLU A 307 20.39 -11.63 9.87
N THR A 308 21.65 -11.59 9.48
CA THR A 308 22.77 -11.78 10.41
C THR A 308 22.85 -10.57 11.32
N LEU A 309 22.90 -10.81 12.63
CA LEU A 309 23.13 -9.77 13.64
C LEU A 309 24.45 -9.07 13.33
N LYS A 310 24.39 -7.87 12.73
CA LYS A 310 25.57 -7.02 12.59
C LYS A 310 26.01 -6.59 14.00
N PRO A 311 27.30 -6.69 14.35
CA PRO A 311 27.79 -6.23 15.65
C PRO A 311 27.49 -4.74 15.80
N GLN A 312 26.84 -4.38 16.91
CA GLN A 312 26.47 -2.99 17.21
C GLN A 312 27.76 -2.17 17.35
N THR A 313 28.00 -1.26 16.40
CA THR A 313 28.96 -0.18 16.60
C THR A 313 28.33 0.78 17.59
N LYS A 314 28.79 0.73 18.85
CA LYS A 314 28.51 1.76 19.84
C LYS A 314 29.03 3.09 19.27
N ALA A 315 28.13 4.05 19.06
CA ALA A 315 28.48 5.46 18.95
C ALA A 315 28.63 6.05 20.36
#